data_AF-A0A9X5R2A9-F1
#
_entry.id   AF-A0A9X5R2A9-F1
#
_cell.length_a   1.000
_cell.length_b   1.000
_cell.length_c   1.000
_cell.angle_alpha   90.00
_cell.angle_beta   90.00
_cell.angle_gamma   90.00
#
_symmetry.space_group_name_H-M   'P 1'
#
loop_
_entity.id
_entity.type
_entity.pdbx_description
1 polymer ?
#
loop_
_entity_poly.entity_id
_entity_poly.type
_entity_poly.pdbx_seq_one_letter_code
_entity_poly.pdbx_strand_id
1 'polypeptide(L)'
;MSIQATGRRVRLIADPSVASVTVEGEHTRRRRGTTIQIICEGHLAPDLSGLLRLKMPRTTEDLKDLGLGREIVIRVNPQLAVDVEVSGGALHSEGIEELGILRTTACAAQLADVRHIRSGLVQAGSTTVRGSFDTGHSQIRVESGNLTVRLTAEANVAVRATSHNGIVSWPEPGDTDEYVVGNGSARLDLSVLVGHIAVRHV
;
A
#
# COMPACT_ATOMS: atom_id res chain seq x y z
N MET A 1 -13.61 7.66 -1.65
CA MET A 1 -14.13 6.30 -1.97
C MET A 1 -13.43 5.29 -1.07
N SER A 2 -14.02 4.14 -0.75
CA SER A 2 -13.37 3.13 0.10
C SER A 2 -13.31 1.75 -0.58
N ILE A 3 -12.16 1.10 -0.49
CA ILE A 3 -11.90 -0.25 -0.98
C ILE A 3 -11.43 -1.08 0.23
N GLN A 4 -12.10 -2.20 0.46
CA GLN A 4 -11.74 -3.16 1.49
C GLN A 4 -11.59 -4.54 0.86
N ALA A 5 -10.44 -5.16 1.06
CA ALA A 5 -10.16 -6.48 0.53
C ALA A 5 -9.55 -7.39 1.60
N THR A 6 -10.03 -8.62 1.66
CA THR A 6 -9.56 -9.63 2.61
C THR A 6 -9.29 -10.92 1.85
N GLY A 7 -8.11 -11.54 2.00
CA GLY A 7 -7.82 -12.81 1.33
C GLY A 7 -7.60 -12.69 -0.18
N ARG A 8 -7.33 -11.48 -0.71
CA ARG A 8 -7.36 -11.20 -2.16
C ARG A 8 -6.13 -10.43 -2.63
N ARG A 9 -5.79 -10.62 -3.90
CA ARG A 9 -4.88 -9.72 -4.63
C ARG A 9 -5.68 -8.63 -5.31
N VAL A 10 -5.31 -7.37 -5.05
CA VAL A 10 -5.97 -6.18 -5.59
C VAL A 10 -4.98 -5.41 -6.46
N ARG A 11 -5.39 -5.12 -7.70
CA ARG A 11 -4.68 -4.21 -8.58
C ARG A 11 -5.52 -2.95 -8.78
N LEU A 12 -5.08 -1.85 -8.20
CA LEU A 12 -5.71 -0.53 -8.28
C LEU A 12 -5.04 0.27 -9.41
N ILE A 13 -5.83 0.80 -10.33
CA ILE A 13 -5.36 1.52 -11.51
C ILE A 13 -6.10 2.84 -11.61
N ALA A 14 -5.37 3.94 -11.72
CA ALA A 14 -5.96 5.21 -12.12
C ALA A 14 -6.45 5.16 -13.57
N ASP A 15 -7.72 5.48 -13.78
CA ASP A 15 -8.35 5.47 -15.09
C ASP A 15 -9.25 6.69 -15.26
N PRO A 16 -8.80 7.74 -15.96
CA PRO A 16 -9.60 8.96 -16.16
C PRO A 16 -10.81 8.73 -17.07
N SER A 17 -10.89 7.61 -17.79
CA SER A 17 -12.05 7.28 -18.63
C SER A 17 -13.26 6.79 -17.82
N VAL A 18 -13.04 6.39 -16.55
CA VAL A 18 -14.09 5.92 -15.67
C VAL A 18 -14.65 7.06 -14.84
N ALA A 19 -15.98 7.20 -14.75
CA ALA A 19 -16.61 8.27 -13.99
C ALA A 19 -16.42 8.15 -12.45
N SER A 20 -16.27 6.93 -11.93
CA SER A 20 -16.01 6.70 -10.50
C SER A 20 -15.14 5.47 -10.26
N VAL A 21 -15.69 4.27 -10.43
CA VAL A 21 -14.98 3.00 -10.27
C VAL A 21 -15.56 1.92 -11.17
N THR A 22 -14.68 1.09 -11.72
CA THR A 22 -15.03 -0.19 -12.37
C THR A 22 -14.24 -1.30 -11.67
N VAL A 23 -14.89 -2.44 -11.41
CA VAL A 23 -14.27 -3.59 -10.74
C VAL A 23 -14.41 -4.83 -11.60
N GLU A 24 -13.29 -5.46 -11.91
CA GLU A 24 -13.20 -6.75 -12.59
C GLU A 24 -12.83 -7.82 -11.56
N GLY A 25 -13.73 -8.77 -11.32
CA GLY A 25 -13.58 -9.80 -10.29
C GLY A 25 -14.79 -9.89 -9.36
N GLU A 26 -14.80 -10.89 -8.49
CA GLU A 26 -15.85 -11.08 -7.51
C GLU A 26 -15.78 -10.01 -6.42
N HIS A 27 -16.85 -9.23 -6.27
CA HIS A 27 -16.91 -8.12 -5.34
C HIS A 27 -18.35 -7.82 -4.92
N THR A 28 -18.49 -7.16 -3.77
CA THR A 28 -19.74 -6.55 -3.32
C THR A 28 -19.58 -5.04 -3.32
N ARG A 29 -20.48 -4.33 -4.02
CA ARG A 29 -20.56 -2.87 -3.97
C ARG A 29 -21.63 -2.44 -2.97
N ARG A 30 -21.26 -1.58 -2.03
CA ARG A 30 -22.19 -0.95 -1.08
C ARG A 30 -22.09 0.57 -1.17
N ARG A 31 -23.20 1.27 -0.98
CA ARG A 31 -23.22 2.72 -0.82
C ARG A 31 -23.53 3.04 0.63
N ARG A 32 -22.62 3.73 1.33
CA ARG A 32 -22.83 4.25 2.68
C ARG A 32 -22.82 5.78 2.60
N GLY A 33 -24.01 6.37 2.60
CA GLY A 33 -24.18 7.81 2.40
C GLY A 33 -23.62 8.27 1.04
N THR A 34 -22.60 9.11 1.08
CA THR A 34 -21.88 9.64 -0.09
C THR A 34 -20.69 8.77 -0.51
N THR A 35 -20.29 7.80 0.31
CA THR A 35 -19.13 6.94 0.03
C THR A 35 -19.55 5.65 -0.66
N ILE A 36 -18.90 5.36 -1.78
CA ILE A 36 -18.94 4.04 -2.43
C ILE A 36 -17.90 3.16 -1.74
N GLN A 37 -18.33 1.99 -1.29
CA GLN A 37 -17.53 0.96 -0.66
C GLN A 37 -17.47 -0.26 -1.59
N ILE A 38 -16.27 -0.71 -1.92
CA ILE A 38 -16.02 -1.95 -2.64
C ILE A 38 -15.45 -2.96 -1.65
N ILE A 39 -16.13 -4.10 -1.49
CA ILE A 39 -15.73 -5.17 -0.59
C ILE A 39 -15.36 -6.39 -1.43
N CYS A 40 -14.15 -6.90 -1.20
CA CYS A 40 -13.57 -8.01 -1.94
C CYS A 40 -13.16 -9.11 -0.94
N GLU A 41 -13.92 -10.19 -0.86
CA GLU A 41 -13.67 -11.28 0.11
C GLU A 41 -13.11 -12.51 -0.59
N GLY A 42 -11.99 -13.04 -0.09
CA GLY A 42 -11.34 -14.27 -0.53
C GLY A 42 -11.11 -15.23 0.64
N HIS A 43 -10.71 -16.47 0.33
CA HIS A 43 -10.50 -17.50 1.33
C HIS A 43 -9.06 -17.43 1.86
N LEU A 44 -8.90 -17.08 3.13
CA LEU A 44 -7.59 -17.00 3.80
C LEU A 44 -6.94 -18.38 4.05
N ALA A 45 -7.57 -19.48 3.67
CA ALA A 45 -7.07 -20.84 3.86
C ALA A 45 -7.17 -21.67 2.57
N PRO A 46 -6.07 -22.30 2.12
CA PRO A 46 -6.19 -23.51 1.32
C PRO A 46 -6.82 -24.63 2.19
N ASP A 47 -7.45 -25.61 1.56
CA ASP A 47 -7.83 -26.86 2.23
C ASP A 47 -6.57 -27.49 2.87
N LEU A 48 -6.46 -27.39 4.19
CA LEU A 48 -5.29 -27.81 4.99
C LEU A 48 -5.10 -29.34 5.01
N SER A 49 -5.96 -30.10 4.31
CA SER A 49 -5.86 -31.57 4.21
C SER A 49 -4.63 -32.05 3.41
N GLY A 50 -3.87 -31.15 2.76
CA GLY A 50 -2.75 -31.50 1.86
C GLY A 50 -1.33 -31.07 2.30
N LEU A 51 -1.12 -30.68 3.56
CA LEU A 51 0.05 -29.92 4.03
C LEU A 51 1.42 -30.64 4.06
N LEU A 52 1.65 -31.64 3.21
CA LEU A 52 2.93 -32.36 3.08
C LEU A 52 3.67 -32.09 1.75
N ARG A 53 3.22 -31.14 0.92
CA ARG A 53 3.84 -30.89 -0.40
C ARG A 53 3.98 -29.40 -0.76
N LEU A 54 4.36 -28.55 0.19
CA LEU A 54 4.56 -27.12 -0.06
C LEU A 54 5.77 -26.89 -0.97
N LYS A 55 5.54 -26.80 -2.29
CA LYS A 55 6.49 -26.22 -3.25
C LYS A 55 6.39 -24.70 -3.15
N MET A 56 7.54 -24.02 -3.09
CA MET A 56 7.60 -22.56 -3.21
C MET A 56 6.96 -22.13 -4.54
N PRO A 57 5.93 -21.26 -4.54
CA PRO A 57 5.24 -20.84 -5.75
C PRO A 57 6.19 -20.12 -6.70
N ARG A 58 6.12 -20.43 -8.00
CA ARG A 58 6.92 -19.77 -9.04
C ARG A 58 6.06 -19.05 -10.08
N THR A 59 4.75 -19.28 -10.08
CA THR A 59 3.83 -18.72 -11.07
C THR A 59 2.57 -18.12 -10.44
N THR A 60 1.85 -17.29 -11.21
CA THR A 60 0.56 -16.69 -10.82
C THR A 60 -0.57 -17.71 -10.65
N GLU A 61 -0.40 -18.91 -11.22
CA GLU A 61 -1.34 -20.02 -11.11
C GLU A 61 -1.16 -20.77 -9.77
N ASP A 62 0.09 -21.02 -9.35
CA ASP A 62 0.43 -21.59 -8.03
C ASP A 62 -0.10 -20.74 -6.85
N LEU A 63 -0.31 -19.44 -7.09
CA LEU A 63 -0.83 -18.50 -6.08
C LEU A 63 -2.35 -18.58 -5.94
N LYS A 64 -3.07 -19.06 -6.98
CA LYS A 64 -4.50 -19.41 -6.87
C LYS A 64 -4.67 -20.60 -5.91
N ASP A 65 -3.75 -21.56 -5.97
CA ASP A 65 -3.74 -22.76 -5.13
C ASP A 65 -3.42 -22.47 -3.66
N LEU A 66 -2.88 -21.28 -3.35
CA LEU A 66 -2.66 -20.78 -1.99
C LEU A 66 -3.87 -20.06 -1.38
N GLY A 67 -5.04 -20.09 -2.02
CA GLY A 67 -6.28 -19.51 -1.50
C GLY A 67 -6.48 -18.01 -1.76
N LEU A 68 -5.47 -17.31 -2.32
CA LEU A 68 -5.51 -15.86 -2.54
C LEU A 68 -6.46 -15.38 -3.66
N GLY A 69 -7.19 -16.31 -4.29
CA GLY A 69 -8.19 -16.06 -5.32
C GLY A 69 -7.64 -15.49 -6.64
N ARG A 70 -8.54 -15.31 -7.62
CA ARG A 70 -8.23 -14.53 -8.83
C ARG A 70 -8.02 -13.07 -8.42
N GLU A 71 -7.01 -12.45 -9.02
CA GLU A 71 -6.73 -11.02 -8.87
C GLU A 71 -7.95 -10.18 -9.23
N ILE A 72 -8.22 -9.17 -8.41
CA ILE A 72 -9.31 -8.22 -8.60
C ILE A 72 -8.69 -6.93 -9.13
N VAL A 73 -9.14 -6.51 -10.31
CA VAL A 73 -8.67 -5.26 -10.92
C VAL A 73 -9.71 -4.18 -10.66
N ILE A 74 -9.30 -3.09 -10.03
CA ILE A 74 -10.14 -1.95 -9.71
C ILE A 74 -9.59 -0.74 -10.45
N ARG A 75 -10.39 -0.20 -11.38
CA ARG A 75 -10.10 1.03 -12.10
C ARG A 75 -10.83 2.18 -11.41
N VAL A 76 -10.12 3.23 -11.03
CA VAL A 76 -10.69 4.36 -10.28
C VAL A 76 -10.38 5.67 -10.98
N ASN A 77 -11.34 6.59 -10.97
CA ASN A 77 -11.10 7.95 -11.44
C ASN A 77 -10.04 8.63 -10.54
N PRO A 78 -8.90 9.09 -11.08
CA PRO A 78 -7.81 9.67 -10.30
C PRO A 78 -8.19 10.96 -9.56
N GLN A 79 -9.29 11.63 -9.94
CA GLN A 79 -9.79 12.83 -9.23
C GLN A 79 -10.47 12.50 -7.90
N LEU A 80 -10.66 11.23 -7.56
CA LEU A 80 -11.30 10.79 -6.34
C LEU A 80 -10.27 10.27 -5.34
N ALA A 81 -10.22 10.87 -4.15
CA ALA A 81 -9.43 10.33 -3.05
C ALA A 81 -9.90 8.91 -2.69
N VAL A 82 -8.93 7.99 -2.54
CA VAL A 82 -9.18 6.58 -2.29
C VAL A 82 -8.68 6.18 -0.90
N ASP A 83 -9.57 5.59 -0.11
CA ASP A 83 -9.23 4.84 1.09
C ASP A 83 -9.12 3.36 0.73
N VAL A 84 -8.01 2.71 1.09
CA VAL A 84 -7.70 1.33 0.75
C VAL A 84 -7.29 0.56 2.00
N GLU A 85 -8.02 -0.53 2.29
CA GLU A 85 -7.67 -1.46 3.35
C GLU A 85 -7.55 -2.87 2.77
N VAL A 86 -6.38 -3.49 2.89
CA VAL A 86 -6.12 -4.85 2.40
C VAL A 86 -5.56 -5.72 3.51
N SER A 87 -6.24 -6.82 3.80
CA SER A 87 -5.85 -7.80 4.81
C SER A 87 -5.61 -9.18 4.20
N GLY A 88 -4.47 -9.81 4.48
CA GLY A 88 -4.20 -11.18 4.03
C GLY A 88 -4.19 -11.33 2.51
N GLY A 89 -3.23 -10.71 1.83
CA GLY A 89 -3.23 -10.67 0.37
C GLY A 89 -2.13 -9.80 -0.21
N ALA A 90 -2.41 -9.19 -1.36
CA ALA A 90 -1.48 -8.25 -1.98
C ALA A 90 -2.20 -7.03 -2.56
N LEU A 91 -1.53 -5.89 -2.54
CA LEU A 91 -2.00 -4.65 -3.13
C LEU A 91 -0.96 -4.15 -4.14
N HIS A 92 -1.39 -3.89 -5.37
CA HIS A 92 -0.62 -3.16 -6.35
C HIS A 92 -1.40 -1.91 -6.76
N SER A 93 -0.74 -0.76 -6.82
CA SER A 93 -1.37 0.51 -7.19
C SER A 93 -0.52 1.26 -8.20
N GLU A 94 -1.14 1.73 -9.28
CA GLU A 94 -0.51 2.47 -10.37
C GLU A 94 -1.33 3.75 -10.69
N GLY A 95 -0.65 4.89 -10.76
CA GLY A 95 -1.25 6.20 -11.04
C GLY A 95 -2.18 6.76 -9.96
N ILE A 96 -2.30 6.11 -8.80
CA ILE A 96 -3.12 6.60 -7.68
C ILE A 96 -2.28 7.53 -6.81
N GLU A 97 -2.38 8.82 -7.12
CA GLU A 97 -1.52 9.83 -6.51
C GLU A 97 -1.94 10.20 -5.08
N GLU A 98 -3.24 10.18 -4.79
CA GLU A 98 -3.85 10.69 -3.55
C GLU A 98 -4.56 9.58 -2.77
N LEU A 99 -3.92 9.12 -1.69
CA LEU A 99 -4.46 8.09 -0.79
C LEU A 99 -4.89 8.73 0.53
N GLY A 100 -6.15 8.48 0.91
CA GLY A 100 -6.68 8.94 2.19
C GLY A 100 -6.19 8.04 3.32
N ILE A 101 -6.91 6.96 3.57
CA ILE A 101 -6.53 5.90 4.51
C ILE A 101 -5.90 4.76 3.73
N LEU A 102 -4.69 4.35 4.11
CA LEU A 102 -4.04 3.14 3.63
C LEU A 102 -3.84 2.20 4.82
N ARG A 103 -4.48 1.03 4.81
CA ARG A 103 -4.22 -0.03 5.79
C ARG A 103 -3.79 -1.31 5.09
N THR A 104 -2.66 -1.86 5.50
CA THR A 104 -2.16 -3.13 4.99
C THR A 104 -1.86 -4.06 6.15
N THR A 105 -2.58 -5.17 6.24
CA THR A 105 -2.44 -6.14 7.34
C THR A 105 -2.11 -7.51 6.78
N ALA A 106 -1.03 -8.17 7.23
CA ALA A 106 -0.62 -9.47 6.68
C ALA A 106 -0.56 -9.46 5.12
N CYS A 107 -0.04 -8.36 4.57
CA CYS A 107 -0.17 -8.02 3.16
C CYS A 107 1.17 -7.54 2.59
N ALA A 108 1.41 -7.87 1.32
CA ALA A 108 2.47 -7.27 0.52
C ALA A 108 1.89 -6.18 -0.39
N ALA A 109 2.32 -4.93 -0.21
CA ALA A 109 1.83 -3.78 -0.96
C ALA A 109 2.93 -3.11 -1.80
N GLN A 110 2.59 -2.74 -3.03
CA GLN A 110 3.43 -1.98 -3.95
C GLN A 110 2.61 -0.82 -4.51
N LEU A 111 2.98 0.40 -4.15
CA LEU A 111 2.30 1.62 -4.56
C LEU A 111 3.26 2.45 -5.42
N ALA A 112 2.83 2.79 -6.63
CA ALA A 112 3.54 3.68 -7.54
C ALA A 112 2.82 5.03 -7.65
N ASP A 113 3.58 6.03 -8.09
CA ASP A 113 3.11 7.37 -8.43
C ASP A 113 2.45 8.14 -7.28
N VAL A 114 2.81 7.83 -6.04
CA VAL A 114 2.19 8.43 -4.86
C VAL A 114 2.67 9.87 -4.66
N ARG A 115 1.73 10.80 -4.52
CA ARG A 115 1.99 12.21 -4.16
C ARG A 115 1.60 12.49 -2.71
N HIS A 116 0.62 11.79 -2.16
CA HIS A 116 0.15 11.99 -0.80
C HIS A 116 -0.48 10.73 -0.19
N ILE A 117 -0.14 10.43 1.07
CA ILE A 117 -0.85 9.45 1.90
C ILE A 117 -1.25 10.12 3.20
N ARG A 118 -2.51 10.52 3.35
CA ARG A 118 -2.99 11.22 4.54
C ARG A 118 -2.78 10.39 5.81
N SER A 119 -3.05 9.09 5.78
CA SER A 119 -2.81 8.20 6.92
C SER A 119 -2.58 6.76 6.46
N GLY A 120 -1.35 6.28 6.66
CA GLY A 120 -0.92 4.92 6.35
C GLY A 120 -0.65 4.10 7.61
N LEU A 121 -1.06 2.84 7.60
CA LEU A 121 -0.80 1.85 8.65
C LEU A 121 -0.41 0.50 8.04
N VAL A 122 0.77 0.01 8.41
CA VAL A 122 1.33 -1.29 8.01
C VAL A 122 1.42 -2.21 9.23
N GLN A 123 0.76 -3.36 9.16
CA GLN A 123 0.69 -4.34 10.23
C GLN A 123 1.06 -5.73 9.69
N ALA A 124 2.10 -6.35 10.23
CA ALA A 124 2.58 -7.67 9.86
C ALA A 124 2.77 -7.87 8.34
N GLY A 125 3.38 -6.91 7.63
CA GLY A 125 3.46 -6.94 6.16
C GLY A 125 4.69 -6.25 5.59
N SER A 126 4.75 -6.19 4.26
CA SER A 126 5.74 -5.40 3.55
C SER A 126 5.06 -4.40 2.62
N THR A 127 5.43 -3.13 2.71
CA THR A 127 4.89 -2.08 1.85
C THR A 127 6.03 -1.34 1.18
N THR A 128 5.98 -1.23 -0.15
CA THR A 128 6.85 -0.35 -0.93
C THR A 128 6.01 0.79 -1.49
N VAL A 129 6.41 2.02 -1.23
CA VAL A 129 5.77 3.23 -1.77
C VAL A 129 6.80 3.98 -2.60
N ARG A 130 6.52 4.17 -3.89
CA ARG A 130 7.29 5.02 -4.79
C ARG A 130 6.49 6.29 -5.09
N GLY A 131 7.12 7.45 -4.95
CA GLY A 131 6.40 8.71 -5.08
C GLY A 131 7.25 9.97 -4.90
N SER A 132 6.70 11.11 -5.30
CA SER A 132 7.30 12.44 -5.14
C SER A 132 7.06 13.02 -3.74
N PHE A 133 5.94 12.69 -3.11
CA PHE A 133 5.51 13.26 -1.83
C PHE A 133 5.61 14.80 -1.76
N ASP A 134 5.32 15.48 -2.87
CA ASP A 134 5.53 16.91 -3.08
C ASP A 134 4.35 17.79 -2.66
N THR A 135 3.33 17.20 -2.02
CA THR A 135 2.15 17.92 -1.52
C THR A 135 1.73 17.45 -0.13
N GLY A 136 1.18 18.40 0.64
CA GLY A 136 0.54 18.14 1.92
C GLY A 136 1.45 17.52 2.98
N HIS A 137 0.81 16.77 3.88
CA HIS A 137 1.46 16.07 4.99
C HIS A 137 1.05 14.61 4.98
N SER A 138 2.01 13.74 4.65
CA SER A 138 1.84 12.30 4.66
C SER A 138 2.29 11.69 5.97
N GLN A 139 1.56 10.69 6.44
CA GLN A 139 1.90 9.97 7.67
C GLN A 139 1.80 8.47 7.46
N ILE A 140 2.87 7.72 7.77
CA ILE A 140 2.87 6.25 7.65
C ILE A 140 3.43 5.64 8.93
N ARG A 141 2.63 4.76 9.56
CA ARG A 141 3.00 4.00 10.75
C ARG A 141 3.20 2.53 10.39
N VAL A 142 4.31 1.97 10.82
CA VAL A 142 4.62 0.54 10.75
C VAL A 142 4.54 -0.01 12.17
N GLU A 143 3.52 -0.82 12.47
CA GLU A 143 3.45 -1.48 13.77
C GLU A 143 4.33 -2.72 13.80
N SER A 144 4.28 -3.51 12.73
CA SER A 144 5.15 -4.66 12.52
C SER A 144 5.38 -4.88 11.03
N GLY A 145 6.63 -5.13 10.64
CA GLY A 145 7.00 -5.44 9.25
C GLY A 145 7.92 -4.41 8.63
N ASN A 146 7.82 -4.23 7.31
CA ASN A 146 8.78 -3.44 6.55
C ASN A 146 8.09 -2.39 5.68
N LEU A 147 8.62 -1.18 5.69
CA LEU A 147 8.25 -0.10 4.78
C LEU A 147 9.48 0.33 3.98
N THR A 148 9.36 0.36 2.66
CA THR A 148 10.36 1.00 1.79
C THR A 148 9.74 2.19 1.09
N VAL A 149 10.26 3.38 1.35
CA VAL A 149 9.91 4.61 0.64
C VAL A 149 10.96 4.87 -0.43
N ARG A 150 10.52 5.00 -1.67
CA ARG A 150 11.33 5.26 -2.85
C ARG A 150 10.98 6.65 -3.39
N LEU A 151 11.80 7.63 -3.06
CA LEU A 151 11.63 9.01 -3.48
C LEU A 151 12.09 9.15 -4.94
N THR A 152 11.22 9.69 -5.80
CA THR A 152 11.54 9.91 -7.21
C THR A 152 12.40 11.16 -7.40
N ALA A 153 12.91 11.38 -8.61
CA ALA A 153 13.69 12.57 -8.95
C ALA A 153 12.90 13.88 -8.76
N GLU A 154 11.58 13.82 -8.86
CA GLU A 154 10.66 14.94 -8.66
C GLU A 154 10.28 15.15 -7.18
N ALA A 155 10.84 14.36 -6.27
CA ALA A 155 10.45 14.42 -4.88
C ALA A 155 10.78 15.78 -4.24
N ASN A 156 9.84 16.28 -3.42
CA ASN A 156 10.01 17.57 -2.74
C ASN A 156 9.41 17.52 -1.34
N VAL A 157 10.14 16.91 -0.41
CA VAL A 157 9.62 16.48 0.89
C VAL A 157 10.66 16.53 1.99
N ALA A 158 10.25 16.95 3.17
CA ALA A 158 10.97 16.74 4.42
C ALA A 158 10.47 15.45 5.08
N VAL A 159 11.33 14.43 5.13
CA VAL A 159 11.03 13.12 5.71
C VAL A 159 11.56 13.05 7.13
N ARG A 160 10.68 12.78 8.10
CA ARG A 160 11.06 12.50 9.48
C ARG A 160 10.71 11.06 9.81
N ALA A 161 11.58 10.39 10.54
CA ALA A 161 11.31 9.02 10.96
C ALA A 161 11.61 8.83 12.44
N THR A 162 10.76 8.08 13.12
CA THR A 162 10.94 7.71 14.54
C THR A 162 10.88 6.21 14.69
N SER A 163 11.78 5.64 15.50
CA SER A 163 11.78 4.22 15.84
C SER A 163 11.65 4.01 17.34
N HIS A 164 10.91 2.96 17.71
CA HIS A 164 10.85 2.49 19.10
C HIS A 164 11.67 1.20 19.27
N ASN A 165 11.24 0.10 18.66
CA ASN A 165 11.95 -1.19 18.62
C ASN A 165 12.14 -1.65 17.17
N GLY A 166 12.60 -0.73 16.33
CA GLY A 166 12.80 -0.92 14.90
C GLY A 166 13.99 -0.12 14.38
N ILE A 167 14.29 -0.30 13.10
CA ILE A 167 15.44 0.33 12.44
C ILE A 167 14.92 1.27 11.34
N VAL A 168 15.52 2.46 11.25
CA VAL A 168 15.36 3.36 10.11
C VAL A 168 16.67 3.38 9.33
N SER A 169 16.61 3.19 8.02
CA SER A 169 17.74 3.34 7.12
C SER A 169 17.50 4.49 6.15
N TRP A 170 18.42 5.45 6.18
CA TRP A 170 18.39 6.63 5.33
C TRP A 170 19.16 6.42 4.02
N PRO A 171 18.93 7.27 2.99
CA PRO A 171 19.67 7.18 1.73
C PRO A 171 21.18 7.41 1.89
N GLU A 172 21.55 8.32 2.80
CA GLU A 172 22.93 8.67 3.11
C GLU A 172 23.30 8.19 4.53
N PRO A 173 24.53 7.72 4.76
CA PRO A 173 24.98 7.33 6.09
C PRO A 173 25.05 8.55 7.03
N GLY A 174 24.50 8.43 8.24
CA GLY A 174 24.60 9.47 9.26
C GLY A 174 23.53 9.33 10.34
N ASP A 175 23.64 10.17 11.37
CA ASP A 175 22.60 10.32 12.40
C ASP A 175 21.64 11.41 11.93
N THR A 176 20.61 11.00 11.18
CA THR A 176 19.67 11.90 10.50
C THR A 176 18.29 11.76 11.12
N ASP A 177 17.79 12.84 11.75
CA ASP A 177 16.42 12.91 12.26
C ASP A 177 15.42 13.35 11.18
N GLU A 178 15.90 14.10 10.19
CA GLU A 178 15.13 14.62 9.07
C GLU A 178 15.95 14.58 7.79
N TYR A 179 15.36 14.00 6.74
CA TYR A 179 15.95 13.91 5.41
C TYR A 179 15.14 14.77 4.44
N VAL A 180 15.77 15.79 3.85
CA VAL A 180 15.08 16.75 2.97
C VAL A 180 15.47 16.50 1.51
N VAL A 181 14.46 16.43 0.64
CA VAL A 181 14.62 16.37 -0.82
C VAL A 181 13.96 17.60 -1.44
N GLY A 182 14.59 18.15 -2.48
CA GLY A 182 14.14 19.40 -3.10
C GLY A 182 14.26 20.58 -2.13
N ASN A 183 13.18 21.34 -1.98
CA ASN A 183 13.09 22.43 -0.99
C ASN A 183 12.28 22.05 0.26
N GLY A 184 11.81 20.80 0.35
CA GLY A 184 11.01 20.30 1.48
C GLY A 184 9.61 20.92 1.56
N SER A 185 8.96 21.22 0.44
CA SER A 185 7.64 21.88 0.43
C SER A 185 6.51 21.06 1.08
N ALA A 186 6.68 19.75 1.15
CA ALA A 186 5.75 18.83 1.79
C ALA A 186 6.43 18.03 2.91
N ARG A 187 5.62 17.29 3.68
CA ARG A 187 6.10 16.55 4.86
C ARG A 187 5.73 15.07 4.78
N LEU A 188 6.66 14.20 5.16
CA LEU A 188 6.43 12.76 5.33
C LEU A 188 6.90 12.32 6.71
N ASP A 189 5.95 12.04 7.61
CA ASP A 189 6.26 11.47 8.92
C ASP A 189 6.14 9.95 8.89
N LEU A 190 7.22 9.28 9.27
CA LEU A 190 7.32 7.84 9.36
C LEU A 190 7.51 7.43 10.83
N SER A 191 6.86 6.33 11.21
CA SER A 191 7.09 5.74 12.53
C SER A 191 7.13 4.23 12.45
N VAL A 192 8.07 3.61 13.16
CA VAL A 192 8.16 2.15 13.29
C VAL A 192 8.16 1.73 14.76
N LEU A 193 7.25 0.81 15.09
CA LEU A 193 7.22 0.16 16.39
C LEU A 193 8.15 -1.07 16.36
N VAL A 194 7.88 -2.04 15.48
CA VAL A 194 8.74 -3.21 15.26
C VAL A 194 9.01 -3.37 13.76
N GLY A 195 10.26 -3.61 13.39
CA GLY A 195 10.66 -3.90 12.01
C GLY A 195 11.53 -2.81 11.39
N HIS A 196 11.33 -2.53 10.10
CA HIS A 196 12.27 -1.71 9.32
C HIS A 196 11.57 -0.67 8.45
N ILE A 197 12.12 0.54 8.44
CA ILE A 197 11.83 1.58 7.44
C ILE A 197 13.11 1.82 6.64
N ALA A 198 13.01 1.78 5.31
CA ALA A 198 14.08 2.20 4.41
C ALA A 198 13.61 3.36 3.55
N VAL A 199 14.35 4.47 3.56
CA VAL A 199 14.17 5.59 2.63
C VAL A 199 15.27 5.50 1.59
N ARG A 200 14.91 5.57 0.31
CA ARG A 200 15.83 5.38 -0.84
C ARG A 200 15.51 6.38 -1.95
N HIS A 201 16.53 6.74 -2.73
CA HIS A 201 16.37 7.34 -4.06
C HIS A 201 16.23 6.28 -5.14
N VAL A 202 15.53 6.62 -6.22
CA VAL A 202 15.26 5.73 -7.36
C VAL A 202 15.18 6.46 -8.68
#